data_AF-A0A0S3SAN7-F1
#
_entry.id   AF-A0A0S3SAN7-F1
#
_cell.length_a   1.000
_cell.length_b   1.000
_cell.length_c   1.000
_cell.angle_alpha   90.00
_cell.angle_beta   90.00
_cell.angle_gamma   90.00
#
_symmetry.space_group_name_H-M   'P 1'
#
loop_
_entity.id
_entity.type
_entity.pdbx_description
1 polymer ?
#
loop_
_entity_poly.entity_id
_entity_poly.type
_entity_poly.pdbx_seq_one_letter_code
_entity_poly.pdbx_strand_id
1 'polypeptide(L)'
;MAIGEGQGVLAGYCGILATDNNLFPINFERWSGKTGIPNTYFLECFKEILQLRFCFKTTEAIAQKYCKLTLGKKWAAHRQRLWNEFYDPTKTKDQIICNVPTGIDRTQWAHFVTYRLKPETMDICKKNKEN
;
A
#
# COMPACT_ATOMS: atom_id res chain seq x y z
N MET A 1 -31.54 -1.22 0.48
CA MET A 1 -30.29 -1.65 -0.17
C MET A 1 -29.31 -2.04 0.92
N ALA A 2 -29.19 -3.35 1.15
CA ALA A 2 -28.43 -3.96 2.22
C ALA A 2 -26.92 -3.91 1.93
N ILE A 3 -26.15 -3.96 3.01
CA ILE A 3 -24.69 -3.96 3.03
C ILE A 3 -24.20 -5.29 2.41
N GLY A 4 -24.14 -5.37 1.09
CA GLY A 4 -23.69 -6.57 0.37
C GLY A 4 -23.17 -6.23 -1.02
N GLU A 5 -24.01 -5.61 -1.84
CA GLU A 5 -23.66 -5.28 -3.24
C GLU A 5 -22.68 -4.10 -3.35
N GLY A 6 -22.78 -3.10 -2.47
CA GLY A 6 -21.90 -1.92 -2.49
C GLY A 6 -20.51 -2.14 -1.88
N GLN A 7 -20.33 -3.18 -1.07
CA GLN A 7 -19.03 -3.45 -0.42
C GLN A 7 -17.97 -3.89 -1.44
N GLY A 8 -18.35 -4.70 -2.43
CA GLY A 8 -17.44 -5.12 -3.50
C GLY A 8 -16.96 -3.94 -4.34
N VAL A 9 -17.88 -3.02 -4.69
CA VAL A 9 -17.57 -1.80 -5.43
C VAL A 9 -16.61 -0.90 -4.66
N LEU A 10 -16.90 -0.64 -3.38
CA LEU A 10 -16.02 0.15 -2.52
C LEU A 10 -14.64 -0.51 -2.36
N ALA A 11 -14.58 -1.82 -2.15
CA ALA A 11 -13.32 -2.54 -2.01
C ALA A 11 -12.49 -2.55 -3.31
N GLY A 12 -13.16 -2.61 -4.47
CA GLY A 12 -12.54 -2.45 -5.79
C GLY A 12 -11.96 -1.05 -5.96
N TYR A 13 -12.73 -0.02 -5.62
CA TYR A 13 -12.30 1.38 -5.72
C TYR A 13 -11.15 1.71 -4.76
N CYS A 14 -11.21 1.23 -3.51
CA CYS A 14 -10.07 1.27 -2.58
C CYS A 14 -8.84 0.57 -3.16
N GLY A 15 -9.02 -0.48 -3.98
CA GLY A 15 -7.94 -1.11 -4.72
C GLY A 15 -7.23 -0.15 -5.66
N ILE A 16 -7.97 0.64 -6.43
CA ILE A 16 -7.45 1.64 -7.37
C ILE A 16 -6.69 2.73 -6.59
N LEU A 17 -7.31 3.27 -5.53
CA LEU A 17 -6.67 4.31 -4.71
C LEU A 17 -5.38 3.80 -4.05
N ALA A 18 -5.38 2.58 -3.53
CA ALA A 18 -4.22 1.98 -2.87
C ALA A 18 -3.04 1.68 -3.81
N THR A 19 -3.26 1.68 -5.14
CA THR A 19 -2.19 1.56 -6.14
C THR A 19 -1.68 2.90 -6.65
N ASP A 20 -2.33 4.01 -6.28
CA ASP A 20 -1.88 5.35 -6.64
C ASP A 20 -0.75 5.79 -5.69
N ASN A 21 0.46 5.90 -6.25
CA ASN A 21 1.67 6.24 -5.49
C ASN A 21 1.72 7.72 -5.06
N ASN A 22 0.84 8.57 -5.58
CA ASN A 22 0.66 9.94 -5.09
C ASN A 22 -0.21 9.95 -3.84
N LEU A 23 -1.25 9.11 -3.80
CA LEU A 23 -2.15 8.99 -2.63
C LEU A 23 -1.55 8.14 -1.52
N PHE A 24 -0.90 7.02 -1.85
CA PHE A 24 -0.30 6.12 -0.88
C PHE A 24 1.10 5.69 -1.32
N PRO A 25 2.12 6.52 -1.04
CA PRO A 25 3.49 6.27 -1.48
C PRO A 25 4.05 4.92 -0.99
N ILE A 26 4.81 4.24 -1.85
CA ILE A 26 5.35 2.89 -1.57
C ILE A 26 6.66 2.90 -0.77
N ASN A 27 7.29 4.07 -0.63
CA ASN A 27 8.53 4.26 0.11
C ASN A 27 8.35 4.17 1.62
N PHE A 28 7.11 4.24 2.14
CA PHE A 28 6.82 3.94 3.53
C PHE A 28 7.04 2.45 3.82
N GLU A 29 7.61 2.14 4.99
CA GLU A 29 7.92 0.77 5.37
C GLU A 29 6.64 -0.04 5.63
N ARG A 30 5.66 0.58 6.30
CA ARG A 30 4.43 -0.05 6.77
C ARG A 30 3.18 0.78 6.43
N TRP A 31 2.02 0.17 6.50
CA TRP A 31 0.74 0.88 6.31
C TRP A 31 0.45 1.87 7.44
N SER A 32 0.81 1.51 8.68
CA SER A 32 0.56 2.31 9.87
C SER A 32 1.66 2.15 10.90
N GLY A 33 1.76 3.08 11.85
CA GLY A 33 2.75 3.08 12.92
C GLY A 33 3.83 4.14 12.71
N LYS A 34 4.90 4.09 13.52
CA LYS A 34 5.95 5.13 13.55
C LYS A 34 6.69 5.33 12.21
N THR A 35 6.92 4.26 11.46
CA THR A 35 7.51 4.27 10.11
C THR A 35 6.48 4.01 9.01
N GLY A 36 5.19 4.09 9.36
CA GLY A 36 4.09 3.87 8.43
C GLY A 36 3.56 5.15 7.81
N ILE A 37 2.59 5.00 6.91
CA ILE A 37 1.92 6.13 6.27
C ILE A 37 1.26 7.01 7.35
N PRO A 38 1.50 8.33 7.36
CA PRO A 38 0.83 9.24 8.27
C PRO A 38 -0.69 9.16 8.12
N ASN A 39 -1.41 9.26 9.23
CA ASN A 39 -2.86 9.09 9.22
C ASN A 39 -3.57 10.19 8.39
N THR A 40 -2.92 11.34 8.17
CA THR A 40 -3.43 12.45 7.35
C THR A 40 -3.75 12.01 5.92
N TYR A 41 -2.87 11.22 5.27
CA TYR A 41 -3.12 10.67 3.93
C TYR A 41 -4.44 9.90 3.86
N PHE A 42 -4.69 9.04 4.85
CA PHE A 42 -5.94 8.30 4.91
C PHE A 42 -7.14 9.22 5.18
N LEU A 43 -7.03 10.18 6.12
CA LEU A 43 -8.12 11.06 6.48
C LEU A 43 -8.52 11.99 5.31
N GLU A 44 -7.55 12.54 4.60
CA GLU A 44 -7.75 13.35 3.39
C GLU A 44 -8.38 12.50 2.28
N CYS A 45 -7.82 11.33 1.98
CA CYS A 45 -8.41 10.39 1.02
C CYS A 45 -9.85 10.01 1.39
N PHE A 46 -10.13 9.80 2.68
CA PHE A 46 -11.47 9.45 3.14
C PHE A 46 -12.44 10.60 2.95
N LYS A 47 -12.06 11.82 3.34
CA LYS A 47 -12.92 13.01 3.29
C LYS A 47 -13.13 13.54 1.87
N GLU A 48 -12.06 13.61 1.09
CA GLU A 48 -12.06 14.26 -0.23
C GLU A 48 -12.41 13.31 -1.38
N ILE A 49 -12.26 12.00 -1.20
CA ILE A 49 -12.50 11.03 -2.27
C ILE A 49 -13.63 10.08 -1.89
N LEU A 50 -13.51 9.39 -0.75
CA LEU A 50 -14.45 8.32 -0.40
C LEU A 50 -15.81 8.88 0.04
N GLN A 51 -15.85 9.91 0.89
CA GLN A 51 -17.10 10.53 1.33
C GLN A 51 -17.86 11.24 0.20
N LEU A 52 -17.14 11.79 -0.80
CA LEU A 52 -17.79 12.42 -1.96
C LEU A 52 -18.41 11.41 -2.93
N ARG A 53 -17.88 10.18 -2.98
CA ARG A 53 -18.30 9.14 -3.94
C ARG A 53 -19.23 8.09 -3.35
N PHE A 54 -19.20 7.87 -2.04
CA PHE A 54 -19.95 6.82 -1.39
C PHE A 54 -20.81 7.36 -0.24
N CYS A 55 -22.08 6.99 -0.25
CA CYS A 55 -22.98 7.23 0.88
C CYS A 55 -22.85 6.07 1.89
N PHE A 56 -22.27 6.35 3.05
CA PHE A 56 -22.11 5.38 4.13
C PHE A 56 -23.36 5.35 5.02
N LYS A 57 -24.10 4.23 5.03
CA LYS A 57 -25.25 4.00 5.93
C LYS A 57 -24.82 3.46 7.30
N THR A 58 -23.73 3.99 7.84
CA THR A 58 -23.14 3.60 9.13
C THR A 58 -22.45 4.80 9.75
N THR A 59 -21.92 4.67 10.97
CA THR A 59 -21.19 5.76 11.61
C THR A 59 -19.88 6.01 10.86
N GLU A 60 -19.42 7.27 10.86
CA GLU A 60 -18.17 7.64 10.21
C GLU A 60 -17.00 6.80 10.74
N ALA A 61 -16.96 6.53 12.05
CA ALA A 61 -15.93 5.70 12.66
C ALA A 61 -15.89 4.27 12.09
N ILE A 62 -17.05 3.65 11.85
CA ILE A 62 -17.12 2.30 11.27
C ILE A 62 -16.69 2.34 9.80
N ALA A 63 -17.17 3.33 9.04
CA ALA A 63 -16.79 3.53 7.64
C ALA A 63 -15.28 3.76 7.48
N GLN A 64 -14.71 4.64 8.29
CA GLN A 64 -13.28 4.92 8.30
C GLN A 64 -12.47 3.67 8.63
N LYS A 65 -12.85 2.93 9.69
CA LYS A 65 -12.17 1.69 10.07
C LYS A 65 -12.18 0.67 8.93
N TYR A 66 -13.32 0.48 8.27
CA TYR A 66 -13.44 -0.43 7.13
C TYR A 66 -12.57 0.01 5.95
N CYS A 67 -12.62 1.28 5.56
CA CYS A 67 -11.85 1.82 4.45
C CYS A 67 -10.35 1.73 4.72
N LYS A 68 -9.92 2.09 5.93
CA LYS A 68 -8.50 2.03 6.35
C LYS A 68 -7.94 0.61 6.30
N LEU A 69 -8.72 -0.38 6.75
CA LEU A 69 -8.32 -1.79 6.68
C LEU A 69 -8.26 -2.29 5.24
N THR A 70 -9.22 -1.89 4.41
CA THR A 70 -9.30 -2.30 3.00
C THR A 70 -8.16 -1.71 2.17
N LEU A 71 -7.93 -0.39 2.30
CA LEU A 71 -6.82 0.30 1.67
C LEU A 71 -5.47 -0.30 2.09
N GLY A 72 -5.27 -0.53 3.38
CA GLY A 72 -4.00 -1.12 3.87
C GLY A 72 -3.72 -2.51 3.31
N LYS A 73 -4.74 -3.37 3.22
CA LYS A 73 -4.62 -4.69 2.59
C LYS A 73 -4.27 -4.57 1.11
N LYS A 74 -4.94 -3.69 0.37
CA LYS A 74 -4.71 -3.49 -1.07
C LYS A 74 -3.34 -2.86 -1.35
N TRP A 75 -2.91 -1.92 -0.53
CA TRP A 75 -1.60 -1.26 -0.62
C TRP A 75 -0.47 -2.26 -0.36
N ALA A 76 -0.58 -3.07 0.69
CA ALA A 76 0.40 -4.12 0.97
C ALA A 76 0.49 -5.15 -0.18
N ALA A 77 -0.66 -5.58 -0.72
CA ALA A 77 -0.72 -6.47 -1.87
C ALA A 77 -0.12 -5.85 -3.14
N HIS A 78 -0.34 -4.55 -3.37
CA HIS A 78 0.29 -3.82 -4.47
C HIS A 78 1.81 -3.82 -4.35
N ARG A 79 2.37 -3.44 -3.19
CA ARG A 79 3.81 -3.46 -2.94
C ARG A 79 4.43 -4.85 -3.12
N GLN A 80 3.72 -5.89 -2.70
CA GLN A 80 4.20 -7.26 -2.89
C GLN A 80 4.20 -7.69 -4.36
N ARG A 81 3.14 -7.37 -5.11
CA ARG A 81 3.08 -7.65 -6.55
C ARG A 81 4.18 -6.91 -7.30
N LEU A 82 4.35 -5.63 -7.00
CA LEU A 82 5.41 -4.79 -7.59
C LEU A 82 6.80 -5.36 -7.32
N TRP A 83 7.05 -5.82 -6.08
CA TRP A 83 8.31 -6.49 -5.77
C TRP A 83 8.49 -7.77 -6.60
N ASN A 84 7.48 -8.63 -6.66
CA ASN A 84 7.57 -9.90 -7.40
C ASN A 84 7.79 -9.70 -8.91
N GLU A 85 7.27 -8.61 -9.48
CA GLU A 85 7.37 -8.32 -10.91
C GLU A 85 8.71 -7.68 -11.30
N PHE A 86 9.27 -6.82 -10.45
CA PHE A 86 10.45 -6.01 -10.77
C PHE A 86 11.74 -6.49 -10.09
N TYR A 87 11.64 -7.32 -9.05
CA TYR A 87 12.80 -7.90 -8.39
C TYR A 87 13.35 -9.07 -9.19
N ASP A 88 14.65 -9.00 -9.47
CA ASP A 88 15.41 -10.07 -10.10
C ASP A 88 16.62 -10.38 -9.23
N PRO A 89 16.74 -11.60 -8.68
CA PRO A 89 17.85 -11.97 -7.80
C PRO A 89 19.22 -11.98 -8.50
N THR A 90 19.25 -11.97 -9.84
CA THR A 90 20.49 -11.91 -10.62
C THR A 90 21.01 -10.49 -10.83
N LYS A 91 20.18 -9.48 -10.55
CA LYS A 91 20.53 -8.05 -10.73
C LYS A 91 21.09 -7.43 -9.47
N THR A 92 22.00 -6.49 -9.64
CA THR A 92 22.50 -5.68 -8.53
C THR A 92 21.43 -4.70 -8.03
N LYS A 93 21.59 -4.21 -6.79
CA LYS A 93 20.71 -3.18 -6.22
C LYS A 93 20.54 -1.98 -7.16
N ASP A 94 21.62 -1.47 -7.74
CA ASP A 94 21.58 -0.29 -8.61
C ASP A 94 20.87 -0.58 -9.93
N GLN A 95 21.05 -1.78 -10.49
CA GLN A 95 20.30 -2.20 -11.68
C GLN A 95 18.79 -2.29 -11.41
N ILE A 96 18.38 -2.76 -10.23
CA ILE A 96 16.97 -2.78 -9.81
C ILE A 96 16.44 -1.35 -9.61
N ILE A 97 17.22 -0.46 -8.98
CA ILE A 97 16.85 0.96 -8.78
C ILE A 97 16.73 1.71 -10.11
N CYS A 98 17.56 1.38 -11.11
CA CYS A 98 17.47 1.94 -12.45
C CYS A 98 16.25 1.43 -13.23
N ASN A 99 15.73 0.25 -12.89
CA ASN A 99 14.51 -0.31 -13.49
C ASN A 99 13.25 0.22 -12.79
N VAL A 100 12.95 1.51 -12.96
CA VAL A 100 11.82 2.18 -12.31
C VAL A 100 10.49 1.76 -12.96
N PRO A 101 9.51 1.25 -12.21
CA PRO A 101 8.18 0.96 -12.73
C PRO A 101 7.47 2.21 -13.23
N THR A 102 6.67 2.08 -14.30
CA THR A 102 5.88 3.20 -14.85
C THR A 102 4.91 3.75 -13.80
N GLY A 103 4.86 5.07 -13.65
CA GLY A 103 3.96 5.74 -12.69
C GLY A 103 4.47 5.81 -11.25
N ILE A 104 5.73 5.42 -11.01
CA ILE A 104 6.39 5.54 -9.70
C ILE A 104 7.55 6.52 -9.81
N ASP A 105 7.65 7.44 -8.85
CA ASP A 105 8.81 8.32 -8.75
C ASP A 105 10.09 7.51 -8.46
N ARG A 106 11.19 7.88 -9.13
CA ARG A 106 12.48 7.18 -9.00
C ARG A 106 12.99 7.19 -7.57
N THR A 107 12.78 8.27 -6.82
CA THR A 107 13.21 8.38 -5.42
C THR A 107 12.37 7.49 -4.53
N GLN A 108 11.04 7.46 -4.75
CA GLN A 108 10.17 6.51 -4.05
C GLN A 108 10.59 5.05 -4.30
N TRP A 109 10.87 4.70 -5.56
CA TRP A 109 11.33 3.36 -5.93
C TRP A 109 12.67 3.02 -5.29
N ALA A 110 13.65 3.92 -5.35
CA ALA A 110 14.97 3.72 -4.76
C ALA A 110 14.91 3.46 -3.25
N HIS A 111 14.07 4.22 -2.53
CA HIS A 111 13.81 4.00 -1.11
C HIS A 111 13.16 2.65 -0.84
N PHE A 112 12.14 2.27 -1.63
CA PHE A 112 11.47 0.99 -1.49
C PHE A 112 12.43 -0.21 -1.71
N VAL A 113 13.22 -0.18 -2.77
CA VAL A 113 14.23 -1.21 -3.07
C VAL A 113 15.29 -1.27 -1.99
N THR A 114 15.81 -0.11 -1.56
CA THR A 114 16.80 -0.04 -0.49
C THR A 114 16.27 -0.64 0.80
N TYR A 115 15.03 -0.31 1.18
CA TYR A 115 14.37 -0.86 2.36
C TYR A 115 14.22 -2.38 2.27
N ARG A 116 13.73 -2.91 1.14
CA ARG A 116 13.52 -4.36 0.93
C ARG A 116 14.82 -5.16 0.99
N LEU A 117 15.93 -4.59 0.52
CA LEU A 117 17.24 -5.22 0.52
C LEU A 117 18.04 -4.99 1.80
N LYS A 118 17.52 -4.24 2.80
CA LYS A 118 18.20 -4.11 4.09
C LYS A 118 18.35 -5.49 4.76
N PRO A 119 19.53 -5.83 5.30
CA PRO A 119 19.78 -7.13 5.93
C PRO A 119 18.80 -7.45 7.08
N GLU A 120 18.34 -6.45 7.84
CA GLU A 120 17.31 -6.62 8.87
C GLU A 120 15.98 -7.17 8.33
N THR A 121 15.61 -6.87 7.09
CA THR A 121 14.37 -7.38 6.47
C THR A 121 14.57 -8.80 5.91
N MET A 122 15.81 -9.13 5.51
CA MET A 122 16.19 -10.46 5.04
C MET A 122 16.35 -11.49 6.18
N ASP A 123 16.76 -11.06 7.37
CA ASP A 123 16.87 -11.94 8.55
C ASP A 123 15.51 -12.35 9.13
N ILE A 124 14.47 -11.50 8.98
CA ILE A 124 13.09 -11.88 9.35
C ILE A 124 12.56 -13.02 8.47
N CYS A 125 12.95 -13.07 7.19
CA CYS A 125 12.57 -14.16 6.29
C CYS A 125 13.27 -15.49 6.60
N LYS A 126 14.47 -15.48 7.22
CA LYS A 126 15.17 -16.71 7.62
C LYS A 126 14.57 -17.33 8.90
N LYS A 127 14.20 -16.52 9.89
CA LYS A 127 13.66 -17.02 11.18
C LYS A 127 12.26 -17.64 11.09
N ASN A 128 11.46 -17.31 10.09
CA ASN A 128 10.13 -17.91 9.89
C ASN A 128 10.14 -19.26 9.14
N LYS A 129 11.33 -19.78 8.75
CA LYS A 129 11.47 -21.12 8.17
C LYS A 129 11.90 -22.20 9.18
N GLU A 130 12.26 -21.80 10.40
CA GLU A 130 12.80 -22.71 11.44
C GLU A 130 11.87 -22.89 12.64
N ASN A 131 10.58 -22.52 12.55
CA ASN A 131 9.62 -22.70 13.65
C ASN A 131 8.31 -23.31 13.18
#